data_AF-A0A957MVA7-F1
#
_entry.id   AF-A0A957MVA7-F1
#
_cell.length_a   1.000
_cell.length_b   1.000
_cell.length_c   1.000
_cell.angle_alpha   90.00
_cell.angle_beta   90.00
_cell.angle_gamma   90.00
#
_symmetry.space_group_name_H-M   'P 1'
#
loop_
_entity.id
_entity.type
_entity.pdbx_description
1 polymer ?
#
loop_
_entity_poly.entity_id
_entity_poly.type
_entity_poly.pdbx_seq_one_letter_code
_entity_poly.pdbx_strand_id
1 'polypeptide(L)'
;MGALHAGHLTLIARAAAENDVALVSIFVNPSQFGSESDLARYPRDLERDIAKASSAGASIIYAPDAATVYPPGFSTWVEPGPLAVAWEGKSRPGHFRGVATVVAILLNSVRPDRSYFGEKDYQQL
;
A
#
# COMPACT_ATOMS: atom_id res chain seq x y z
N MET A 1 -1.33 -4.11 1.27
CA MET A 1 -1.05 -4.84 0.01
C MET A 1 -1.93 -6.08 -0.14
N GLY A 2 -3.16 -6.07 0.38
CA GLY A 2 -3.96 -7.31 0.54
C GLY A 2 -3.53 -8.11 1.76
N ALA A 3 -4.00 -9.36 1.83
CA ALA A 3 -3.89 -10.27 2.98
C ALA A 3 -4.36 -9.60 4.28
N LEU A 4 -5.56 -9.03 4.24
CA LEU A 4 -6.10 -8.18 5.28
C LEU A 4 -6.29 -8.96 6.60
N HIS A 5 -6.01 -8.28 7.70
CA HIS A 5 -6.07 -8.81 9.07
C HIS A 5 -6.63 -7.74 10.00
N ALA A 6 -6.84 -8.06 11.29
CA ALA A 6 -7.49 -7.16 12.25
C ALA A 6 -6.92 -5.74 12.26
N GLY A 7 -5.59 -5.57 12.25
CA GLY A 7 -4.97 -4.24 12.18
C GLY A 7 -5.27 -3.43 10.91
N HIS A 8 -5.58 -4.07 9.78
CA HIS A 8 -6.08 -3.36 8.59
C HIS A 8 -7.54 -2.97 8.76
N LEU A 9 -8.36 -3.87 9.33
CA LEU A 9 -9.79 -3.63 9.52
C LEU A 9 -10.06 -2.45 10.47
N THR A 10 -9.19 -2.23 11.47
CA THR A 10 -9.29 -1.04 12.34
C THR A 10 -9.04 0.26 11.58
N LEU A 11 -8.08 0.28 10.64
CA LEU A 11 -7.84 1.45 9.78
C LEU A 11 -9.02 1.70 8.85
N ILE A 12 -9.58 0.64 8.25
CA ILE A 12 -10.75 0.74 7.36
C ILE A 12 -11.98 1.25 8.13
N ALA A 13 -12.26 0.69 9.30
CA ALA A 13 -13.37 1.12 10.14
C ALA A 13 -13.23 2.58 10.57
N ARG A 14 -12.01 3.02 10.91
CA ARG A 14 -11.72 4.42 11.22
C ARG A 14 -11.93 5.34 10.01
N ALA A 15 -11.46 4.93 8.83
CA ALA A 15 -11.68 5.68 7.60
C ALA A 15 -13.17 5.81 7.27
N ALA A 16 -13.95 4.73 7.42
CA ALA A 16 -15.39 4.73 7.20
C ALA A 16 -16.17 5.60 8.20
N ALA A 17 -15.70 5.69 9.46
CA ALA A 17 -16.35 6.53 10.47
C ALA A 17 -16.05 8.02 10.31
N GLU A 18 -14.94 8.37 9.66
CA GLU A 18 -14.44 9.74 9.58
C GLU A 18 -14.69 10.42 8.22
N ASN A 19 -15.20 9.70 7.21
CA ASN A 19 -15.38 10.18 5.85
C ASN A 19 -16.66 9.61 5.22
N ASP A 20 -17.24 10.31 4.23
CA ASP A 20 -18.45 9.84 3.53
C ASP A 20 -18.21 8.59 2.67
N VAL A 21 -16.98 8.44 2.16
CA VAL A 21 -16.55 7.32 1.31
C VAL A 21 -15.20 6.82 1.81
N ALA A 22 -15.11 5.51 2.08
CA ALA A 22 -13.85 4.85 2.43
C ALA A 22 -13.36 4.00 1.25
N LEU A 23 -12.20 4.37 0.67
CA LEU A 23 -11.54 3.60 -0.37
C LEU A 23 -10.39 2.78 0.21
N VAL A 24 -10.29 1.51 -0.20
CA VAL A 24 -9.18 0.62 0.16
C VAL A 24 -8.41 0.21 -1.09
N SER A 25 -7.12 0.55 -1.15
CA SER A 25 -6.25 0.07 -2.22
C SER A 25 -5.64 -1.29 -1.88
N ILE A 26 -5.80 -2.28 -2.76
CA ILE A 26 -5.19 -3.61 -2.64
C ILE A 26 -4.24 -3.82 -3.82
N PHE A 27 -2.96 -3.58 -3.57
CA PHE A 27 -1.91 -3.76 -4.56
C PHE A 27 -0.65 -4.32 -3.89
N VAL A 28 -0.12 -5.42 -4.43
CA VAL A 28 1.19 -5.96 -4.02
C VAL A 28 2.24 -5.27 -4.88
N ASN A 29 2.84 -4.21 -4.35
CA ASN A 29 3.82 -3.40 -5.08
C ASN A 29 5.14 -4.16 -5.28
N PRO A 30 5.54 -4.53 -6.52
CA PRO A 30 6.79 -5.26 -6.74
C PRO A 30 8.04 -4.44 -6.34
N SER A 31 8.01 -3.12 -6.54
CA SER A 31 9.18 -2.25 -6.39
C SER A 31 9.67 -2.09 -4.94
N GLN A 32 8.88 -2.51 -3.94
CA GLN A 32 9.26 -2.47 -2.53
C GLN A 32 9.73 -3.82 -1.98
N PHE A 33 9.83 -4.87 -2.80
CA PHE A 33 10.36 -6.17 -2.40
C PHE A 33 11.87 -6.25 -2.71
N GLY A 34 12.64 -6.79 -1.76
CA GLY A 34 14.08 -7.00 -1.93
C GLY A 34 14.44 -8.32 -2.62
N SER A 35 13.49 -9.26 -2.70
CA SER A 35 13.66 -10.57 -3.33
C SER A 35 12.44 -10.95 -4.16
N GLU A 36 12.69 -11.52 -5.34
CA GLU A 36 11.64 -12.12 -6.18
C GLU A 36 10.94 -13.28 -5.47
N SER A 37 11.64 -14.04 -4.62
CA SER A 37 11.03 -15.15 -3.87
C SER A 37 9.98 -14.67 -2.88
N ASP A 38 10.23 -13.54 -2.22
CA ASP A 38 9.31 -12.94 -1.26
C ASP A 38 8.08 -12.37 -1.96
N LEU A 39 8.30 -11.72 -3.11
CA LEU A 39 7.21 -11.24 -3.96
C LEU A 39 6.33 -12.38 -4.47
N ALA A 40 6.94 -13.49 -4.91
CA ALA A 40 6.22 -14.65 -5.42
C ALA A 40 5.38 -15.32 -4.32
N ARG A 41 5.92 -15.43 -3.11
CA ARG A 41 5.25 -16.07 -1.96
C ARG A 41 4.25 -15.17 -1.24
N TYR A 42 4.21 -13.87 -1.56
CA TYR A 42 3.30 -12.96 -0.88
C TYR A 42 1.83 -13.42 -1.05
N PRO A 43 1.06 -13.56 0.05
CA PRO A 43 -0.30 -14.07 -0.01
C PRO A 43 -1.21 -13.17 -0.85
N ARG A 44 -2.02 -13.78 -1.72
CA ARG A 44 -2.97 -13.09 -2.59
C ARG A 44 -4.30 -13.84 -2.56
N ASP A 45 -5.32 -13.20 -2.02
CA ASP A 45 -6.70 -13.70 -1.97
C ASP A 45 -7.64 -12.50 -2.02
N LEU A 46 -7.82 -11.97 -3.23
CA LEU A 46 -8.53 -10.70 -3.44
C LEU A 46 -10.01 -10.80 -3.05
N GLU A 47 -10.66 -11.93 -3.32
CA GLU A 47 -12.08 -12.13 -2.95
C GLU A 47 -12.26 -12.07 -1.43
N ARG A 48 -11.41 -12.76 -0.67
CA ARG A 48 -11.44 -12.72 0.79
C ARG A 48 -11.13 -11.33 1.33
N ASP A 49 -10.19 -10.62 0.72
CA ASP A 49 -9.84 -9.26 1.14
C ASP A 49 -10.98 -8.27 0.86
N ILE A 50 -11.64 -8.37 -0.30
CA ILE A 50 -12.84 -7.57 -0.62
C ILE A 50 -13.91 -7.82 0.44
N ALA A 51 -14.23 -9.09 0.74
CA ALA A 51 -15.26 -9.42 1.73
C ALA A 51 -14.96 -8.82 3.11
N LYS A 52 -13.70 -8.90 3.57
CA LYS A 52 -13.25 -8.30 4.83
C LYS A 52 -13.26 -6.78 4.83
N ALA A 53 -12.83 -6.15 3.73
CA ALA A 53 -12.82 -4.70 3.63
C ALA A 53 -14.24 -4.14 3.63
N SER A 54 -15.15 -4.76 2.86
CA SER A 54 -16.56 -4.39 2.83
C SER A 54 -17.22 -4.54 4.20
N SER A 55 -16.94 -5.63 4.94
CA SER A 55 -17.49 -5.80 6.29
C SER A 55 -16.95 -4.80 7.32
N ALA A 56 -15.78 -4.21 7.06
CA ALA A 56 -15.19 -3.14 7.87
C ALA A 56 -15.63 -1.73 7.45
N GLY A 57 -16.48 -1.59 6.43
CA GLY A 57 -17.04 -0.31 6.00
C GLY A 57 -16.39 0.32 4.76
N ALA A 58 -15.52 -0.41 4.04
CA ALA A 58 -15.00 0.08 2.76
C ALA A 58 -16.13 0.21 1.72
N SER A 59 -16.21 1.36 1.07
CA SER A 59 -17.17 1.67 0.00
C SER A 59 -16.62 1.30 -1.39
N ILE A 60 -15.31 1.46 -1.57
CA ILE A 60 -14.63 1.22 -2.86
C ILE A 60 -13.36 0.40 -2.63
N ILE A 61 -13.16 -0.61 -3.47
CA ILE A 61 -11.91 -1.35 -3.55
C ILE A 61 -11.19 -0.95 -4.83
N TYR A 62 -9.97 -0.44 -4.69
CA TYR A 62 -9.08 -0.13 -5.83
C TYR A 62 -7.96 -1.16 -5.89
N ALA A 63 -8.05 -2.10 -6.83
CA ALA A 63 -7.11 -3.21 -6.97
C ALA A 63 -6.45 -3.22 -8.37
N PRO A 64 -5.56 -2.25 -8.68
CA PRO A 64 -4.89 -2.20 -9.97
C PRO A 64 -3.88 -3.35 -10.13
N ASP A 65 -3.62 -3.76 -11.37
CA ASP A 65 -2.50 -4.63 -11.67
C ASP A 65 -1.16 -3.87 -11.74
N ALA A 66 -0.05 -4.61 -11.80
CA ALA A 66 1.29 -4.00 -11.84
C ALA A 66 1.54 -3.19 -13.12
N ALA A 67 0.95 -3.57 -14.25
CA ALA A 67 1.12 -2.85 -15.51
C ALA A 67 0.37 -1.51 -15.53
N THR A 68 -0.71 -1.40 -14.76
CA THR A 68 -1.46 -0.16 -14.53
C THR A 68 -0.66 0.81 -13.68
N VAL A 69 0.02 0.32 -12.64
CA VAL A 69 0.85 1.15 -11.74
C VAL A 69 2.21 1.48 -12.37
N TYR A 70 2.82 0.51 -13.04
CA TYR A 70 4.14 0.58 -13.67
C TYR A 70 4.04 0.18 -15.15
N PRO A 71 3.59 1.09 -16.03
CA PRO A 71 3.51 0.81 -17.46
C PRO A 71 4.89 0.51 -18.08
N PRO A 72 4.95 -0.14 -19.26
CA PRO A 72 6.21 -0.36 -19.97
C PRO A 72 7.00 0.94 -20.13
N GLY A 73 8.27 0.92 -19.73
CA GLY A 73 9.15 2.11 -19.75
C GLY A 73 9.04 3.03 -18.53
N PHE A 74 8.32 2.62 -17.48
CA PHE A 74 8.25 3.37 -16.22
C PHE A 74 9.65 3.70 -15.68
N SER A 75 9.91 4.99 -15.47
CA SER A 75 11.24 5.51 -15.10
C SER A 75 11.19 6.65 -14.07
N THR A 76 10.01 6.94 -13.50
CA THR A 76 9.82 8.01 -12.52
C THR A 76 9.82 7.43 -11.11
N TRP A 77 10.67 7.96 -10.23
CA TRP A 77 10.80 7.48 -8.85
C TRP A 77 10.75 8.62 -7.85
N VAL A 78 10.21 8.35 -6.66
CA VAL A 78 10.22 9.28 -5.52
C VAL A 78 11.31 8.84 -4.55
N GLU A 79 12.29 9.72 -4.32
CA GLU A 79 13.40 9.47 -3.38
C GLU A 79 13.05 10.04 -1.99
N PRO A 80 12.88 9.21 -0.94
CA PRO A 80 12.40 9.68 0.37
C PRO A 80 13.47 10.34 1.25
N GLY A 81 14.70 10.49 0.73
CA GLY A 81 15.80 11.14 1.44
C GLY A 81 16.44 10.31 2.56
N PRO A 82 17.10 10.94 3.54
CA PRO A 82 17.98 10.24 4.49
C PRO A 82 17.29 9.20 5.39
N LEU A 83 16.01 9.37 5.71
CA LEU A 83 15.27 8.40 6.51
C LEU A 83 15.17 7.03 5.80
N ALA A 84 15.21 7.02 4.46
CA ALA A 84 15.11 5.81 3.65
C ALA A 84 16.34 4.90 3.70
N VAL A 85 17.46 5.37 4.26
CA VAL A 85 18.72 4.60 4.33
C VAL A 85 19.13 4.25 5.76
N ALA A 86 18.34 4.67 6.77
CA ALA A 86 18.49 4.27 8.16
C ALA A 86 17.68 2.99 8.47
N TRP A 87 18.01 2.30 9.58
CA TRP A 87 17.25 1.16 10.14
C TRP A 87 16.75 0.14 9.10
N GLU A 88 15.44 0.01 8.88
CA GLU A 88 14.87 -0.93 7.91
C GLU A 88 15.36 -0.65 6.49
N GLY A 89 15.61 0.61 6.16
CA GLY A 89 16.17 1.04 4.88
C GLY A 89 17.59 0.54 4.65
N LYS A 90 18.37 0.36 5.73
CA LYS A 90 19.68 -0.29 5.68
C LYS A 90 19.54 -1.80 5.45
N SER A 91 18.56 -2.43 6.10
CA SER A 91 18.27 -3.86 5.95
C SER A 91 17.66 -4.21 4.59
N ARG A 92 16.93 -3.28 3.98
CA ARG A 92 16.21 -3.45 2.71
C ARG A 92 16.47 -2.26 1.77
N PRO A 93 17.66 -2.18 1.16
CA PRO A 93 18.00 -1.10 0.23
C PRO A 93 16.96 -0.95 -0.88
N GLY A 94 16.50 0.27 -1.13
CA GLY A 94 15.51 0.59 -2.15
C GLY A 94 14.04 0.36 -1.74
N HIS A 95 13.77 -0.28 -0.59
CA HIS A 95 12.41 -0.54 -0.12
C HIS A 95 11.56 0.72 -0.04
N PHE A 96 12.06 1.74 0.66
CA PHE A 96 11.32 2.99 0.86
C PHE A 96 11.18 3.83 -0.41
N ARG A 97 12.09 3.72 -1.38
CA ARG A 97 11.87 4.31 -2.72
C ARG A 97 10.66 3.69 -3.39
N GLY A 98 10.53 2.36 -3.33
CA GLY A 98 9.36 1.65 -3.84
C GLY A 98 8.07 2.06 -3.12
N VAL A 99 8.10 2.16 -1.79
CA VAL A 99 6.96 2.61 -0.97
C VAL A 99 6.56 4.04 -1.31
N ALA A 100 7.49 4.99 -1.26
CA ALA A 100 7.19 6.40 -1.55
C ALA A 100 6.65 6.60 -2.97
N THR A 101 7.19 5.86 -3.94
CA THR A 101 6.74 5.91 -5.33
C THR A 101 5.31 5.41 -5.47
N VAL A 102 4.98 4.23 -4.91
CA VAL A 102 3.61 3.70 -5.03
C VAL A 102 2.60 4.53 -4.25
N VAL A 103 2.96 5.04 -3.07
CA VAL A 103 2.08 5.92 -2.28
C VAL A 103 1.80 7.21 -3.05
N ALA A 104 2.82 7.82 -3.66
CA ALA A 104 2.63 9.01 -4.50
C ALA A 104 1.71 8.74 -5.70
N ILE A 105 1.83 7.58 -6.36
CA ILE A 105 0.92 7.20 -7.45
C ILE A 105 -0.52 7.07 -6.92
N LEU A 106 -0.72 6.33 -5.82
CA LEU A 106 -2.05 6.10 -5.25
C LEU A 106 -2.72 7.40 -4.80
N LEU A 107 -1.96 8.31 -4.15
CA LEU A 107 -2.47 9.62 -3.73
C LEU A 107 -2.86 10.48 -4.93
N ASN A 108 -2.11 10.44 -6.03
CA ASN A 108 -2.46 11.18 -7.25
C ASN A 108 -3.65 10.57 -8.02
N SER A 109 -3.82 9.26 -7.97
CA SER A 109 -4.93 8.54 -8.61
C SER A 109 -6.25 8.71 -7.86
N VAL A 110 -6.21 8.64 -6.53
CA VAL A 110 -7.42 8.65 -5.68
C VAL A 110 -7.74 10.06 -5.16
N ARG A 111 -6.73 10.88 -4.90
CA ARG A 111 -6.83 12.23 -4.31
C ARG A 111 -7.67 12.27 -3.02
N PRO A 112 -7.31 11.51 -1.99
CA PRO A 112 -8.09 11.45 -0.75
C PRO A 112 -7.91 12.71 0.10
N ASP A 113 -8.93 13.08 0.87
CA ASP A 113 -8.81 14.11 1.93
C ASP A 113 -8.01 13.61 3.14
N ARG A 114 -8.08 12.31 3.43
CA ARG A 114 -7.36 11.64 4.52
C ARG A 114 -6.79 10.30 4.07
N SER A 115 -5.58 9.99 4.55
CA SER A 115 -4.91 8.70 4.34
C SER A 115 -4.56 8.07 5.69
N TYR A 116 -4.80 6.76 5.82
CA TYR A 116 -4.66 6.03 7.08
C TYR A 116 -3.51 5.02 6.99
N PHE A 117 -2.58 5.09 7.93
CA PHE A 117 -1.41 4.22 8.03
C PHE A 117 -1.30 3.63 9.43
N GLY A 118 -0.75 2.42 9.53
CA GLY A 118 -0.55 1.75 10.82
C GLY A 118 0.83 2.03 11.39
N GLU A 119 0.89 2.39 12.68
CA GLU A 119 2.15 2.66 13.40
C GLU A 119 3.05 1.42 13.58
N LYS A 120 2.53 0.22 13.28
CA LYS A 120 3.35 -1.02 13.20
C LYS A 120 4.57 -0.79 12.30
N ASP A 121 4.38 -0.09 11.19
CA ASP A 121 5.44 0.21 10.22
C ASP A 121 5.96 1.64 10.48
N TYR A 122 6.53 1.85 11.68
CA TYR A 122 6.82 3.18 12.23
C TYR A 122 7.72 4.06 11.34
N GLN A 123 8.75 3.48 10.71
CA GLN A 123 9.63 4.23 9.81
C GLN A 123 8.96 4.62 8.49
N GLN A 124 7.89 3.93 8.10
CA GLN A 124 7.12 4.25 6.90
C GLN A 124 6.24 5.49 7.09
N LEU A 125 5.74 5.69 8.32
CA LEU A 125 4.88 6.81 8.69
C LEU A 125 5.68 8.11 8.83
#